data_AF-A0A6L7JR74-F1
#
_entry.id   AF-A0A6L7JR74-F1
#
_cell.length_a   1.000
_cell.length_b   1.000
_cell.length_c   1.000
_cell.angle_alpha   90.00
_cell.angle_beta   90.00
_cell.angle_gamma   90.00
#
_symmetry.space_group_name_H-M   'P 1'
#
loop_
_entity.id
_entity.type
_entity.pdbx_description
1 polymer ?
#
loop_
_entity_poly.entity_id
_entity_poly.type
_entity_poly.pdbx_seq_one_letter_code
_entity_poly.pdbx_strand_id
1 'polypeptide(L)' 'PDLTDSDSQWYDYVYTRDNPRGEHTEWWHHTGGCRKWFKVRRNTWTHEVISSEPPVQD' A
#
# COMPACT_ATOMS: atom_id res chain seq x y z
N PRO A 1 8.20 13.04 3.67
CA PRO A 1 8.75 14.37 3.34
C PRO A 1 8.83 15.20 4.62
N ASP A 2 9.85 16.04 4.73
CA ASP A 2 10.04 16.98 5.84
C ASP A 2 9.39 18.34 5.53
N LEU A 3 9.23 19.17 6.58
CA LEU A 3 8.64 20.51 6.45
C LEU A 3 9.42 21.43 5.49
N THR A 4 10.67 21.10 5.20
CA THR A 4 11.55 21.85 4.29
C THR A 4 11.62 21.26 2.88
N ASP A 5 10.93 20.15 2.60
CA ASP A 5 10.89 19.56 1.27
C ASP A 5 10.12 20.46 0.28
N SER A 6 10.49 20.37 -0.99
CA SER A 6 9.86 21.16 -2.05
C SER A 6 8.41 20.75 -2.31
N ASP A 7 7.65 21.65 -2.93
CA ASP A 7 6.27 21.37 -3.36
C ASP A 7 6.17 20.12 -4.25
N SER A 8 7.19 19.83 -5.08
CA SER A 8 7.20 18.64 -5.92
C SER A 8 7.37 17.35 -5.10
N GLN A 9 8.24 17.36 -4.08
CA GLN A 9 8.40 16.22 -3.18
C GLN A 9 7.12 15.97 -2.36
N TRP A 10 6.46 17.04 -1.94
CA TRP A 10 5.14 16.96 -1.32
C TRP A 10 4.08 16.42 -2.27
N TYR A 11 4.07 16.89 -3.52
CA TYR A 11 3.14 16.40 -4.54
C TYR A 11 3.27 14.89 -4.75
N ASP A 12 4.50 14.40 -4.92
CA ASP A 12 4.76 12.97 -5.08
C ASP A 12 4.31 12.18 -3.85
N TYR A 13 4.63 12.66 -2.65
CA TYR A 13 4.20 11.99 -1.43
C TYR A 13 2.68 11.93 -1.27
N VAL A 14 1.95 12.99 -1.60
CA VAL A 14 0.50 13.06 -1.38
C VAL A 14 -0.29 12.39 -2.51
N TYR A 15 0.11 12.59 -3.76
CA TYR A 15 -0.75 12.29 -4.92
C TYR A 15 -0.29 11.11 -5.77
N THR A 16 1.01 10.77 -5.79
CA THR A 16 1.50 9.72 -6.70
C THR A 16 1.54 8.36 -6.01
N ARG A 17 1.03 7.31 -6.64
CA ARG A 17 1.10 5.92 -6.17
C ARG A 17 1.24 5.00 -7.38
N ASP A 18 1.93 3.88 -7.17
CA ASP A 18 2.02 2.85 -8.20
C ASP A 18 0.63 2.23 -8.46
N ASN A 19 0.34 1.98 -9.74
CA ASN A 19 -0.88 1.31 -10.18
C ASN A 19 -0.54 0.20 -11.20
N PRO A 20 0.23 -0.83 -10.81
CA PRO A 20 0.64 -1.89 -11.71
C PRO A 20 -0.55 -2.78 -12.08
N ARG A 21 -0.60 -3.18 -13.36
CA ARG A 21 -1.43 -4.30 -13.82
C ARG A 21 -0.65 -5.60 -13.61
N GLY A 22 -1.14 -6.47 -12.73
CA GLY A 22 -0.44 -7.69 -12.34
C GLY A 22 -0.19 -7.71 -10.84
N GLU A 23 0.91 -8.32 -10.40
CA GLU A 23 1.22 -8.39 -8.97
C GLU A 23 1.43 -7.00 -8.34
N HIS A 24 0.74 -6.76 -7.23
CA HIS A 24 0.79 -5.54 -6.45
C HIS A 24 0.76 -5.87 -4.96
N THR A 25 1.59 -5.18 -4.17
CA THR A 25 1.52 -5.20 -2.71
C THR A 25 0.67 -4.03 -2.21
N GLU A 26 -0.48 -4.35 -1.62
CA GLU A 26 -1.50 -3.39 -1.20
C GLU A 26 -1.68 -3.40 0.33
N TRP A 27 -2.09 -2.27 0.90
CA TRP A 27 -2.52 -2.19 2.30
C TRP A 27 -4.00 -2.53 2.46
N TRP A 28 -4.31 -3.42 3.40
CA TRP A 28 -5.68 -3.85 3.70
C TRP A 28 -5.98 -3.64 5.19
N HIS A 29 -7.22 -3.23 5.52
CA HIS A 29 -7.69 -3.01 6.89
C HIS A 29 -8.80 -3.99 7.24
N HIS A 30 -8.61 -4.79 8.29
CA HIS A 30 -9.62 -5.76 8.74
C HIS A 30 -10.71 -5.10 9.62
N THR A 31 -11.50 -4.21 9.02
CA THR A 31 -12.52 -3.40 9.70
C THR A 31 -13.57 -4.23 10.45
N GLY A 32 -14.03 -5.33 9.85
CA GLY A 32 -15.04 -6.23 10.43
C GLY A 32 -14.52 -7.19 11.50
N GLY A 33 -13.22 -7.12 11.83
CA GLY A 33 -12.60 -8.03 12.78
C GLY A 33 -11.61 -7.33 13.70
N CYS A 34 -10.33 -7.68 13.60
CA CYS A 34 -9.32 -7.23 14.54
C CYS A 34 -8.88 -5.76 14.38
N ARG A 35 -9.36 -5.06 13.33
CA ARG A 35 -9.02 -3.65 13.02
C ARG A 35 -7.52 -3.40 12.80
N LYS A 36 -6.77 -4.44 12.46
CA LYS A 36 -5.34 -4.33 12.10
C LYS A 36 -5.20 -4.04 10.61
N TRP A 37 -4.15 -3.28 10.31
CA TRP A 37 -3.62 -3.13 8.96
C TRP A 37 -2.61 -4.26 8.69
N PHE A 38 -2.57 -4.72 7.44
CA PHE A 38 -1.63 -5.73 6.96
C PHE A 38 -1.43 -5.55 5.45
N LYS A 39 -0.37 -6.15 4.90
CA LYS A 39 -0.09 -6.10 3.47
C LYS A 39 -0.57 -7.38 2.79
N VAL A 40 -1.07 -7.23 1.56
CA VAL A 40 -1.49 -8.34 0.70
C VAL A 40 -0.77 -8.21 -0.64
N ARG A 41 -0.10 -9.28 -1.08
CA ARG A 41 0.37 -9.38 -2.46
C ARG A 41 -0.72 -10.05 -3.29
N ARG A 42 -1.28 -9.32 -4.25
CA ARG A 42 -2.39 -9.78 -5.10
C ARG A 42 -2.11 -9.43 -6.55
N ASN A 43 -2.53 -10.30 -7.47
CA ASN A 43 -2.58 -9.94 -8.88
C ASN A 43 -3.83 -9.08 -9.16
N THR A 44 -3.64 -7.81 -9.54
CA THR A 44 -4.71 -6.84 -9.80
C THR A 44 -5.52 -7.15 -11.07
N TRP A 45 -5.02 -8.02 -11.94
CA TRP A 45 -5.71 -8.47 -13.15
C TRP A 45 -6.55 -9.74 -12.94
N THR A 46 -6.00 -10.74 -12.26
CA THR A 46 -6.68 -12.04 -12.05
C THR A 46 -7.43 -12.13 -10.72
N HIS A 47 -7.15 -11.20 -9.80
CA HIS A 47 -7.60 -11.21 -8.41
C HIS A 47 -7.03 -12.34 -7.54
N GLU A 48 -6.07 -13.11 -8.03
CA GLU A 48 -5.36 -14.11 -7.23
C GLU A 48 -4.62 -13.47 -6.06
N VAL A 49 -4.86 -13.98 -4.84
CA VAL A 49 -4.15 -13.58 -3.62
C VAL A 49 -2.96 -14.52 -3.42
N ILE A 50 -1.75 -13.96 -3.44
CA ILE A 50 -0.49 -14.71 -3.41
C ILE A 50 0.02 -14.86 -1.97
N SER A 51 -0.02 -13.78 -1.18
CA SER A 51 0.42 -13.80 0.22
C SER A 51 -0.21 -12.68 1.06
N SER A 52 -0.15 -12.84 2.37
CA SER A 52 -0.48 -11.81 3.35
C SER A 52 0.55 -11.77 4.46
N GLU A 53 0.99 -10.58 4.84
CA GLU A 53 2.02 -10.38 5.86
C GLU A 53 1.65 -9.25 6.84
N PRO A 54 2.06 -9.32 8.11
CA PRO A 54 1.91 -8.21 9.03
C PRO A 54 2.70 -6.98 8.52
N PRO A 55 2.36 -5.77 8.99
CA PRO A 55 3.25 -4.62 8.86
C PRO A 55 4.65 -5.02 9.36
N VAL A 56 5.68 -4.79 8.56
CA VAL A 56 7.04 -4.74 9.11
C VAL A 56 7.04 -3.58 10.11
N GLN A 57 7.44 -3.86 11.36
CA GLN A 57 7.72 -2.82 12.34
C GLN A 57 9.12 -2.30 12.03
N ASP A 58 9.21 -1.05 11.58
CA ASP A 58 10.48 -0.31 11.50
C ASP A 58 10.97 0.06 12.91
#